data_AF-A0AAN2PF66-F1
#
_entry.id   AF-A0AAN2PF66-F1
#
_cell.length_a   1.000
_cell.length_b   1.000
_cell.length_c   1.000
_cell.angle_alpha   90.00
_cell.angle_beta   90.00
_cell.angle_gamma   90.00
#
_symmetry.space_group_name_H-M   'P 1'
#
loop_
_entity.id
_entity.type
_entity.pdbx_description
1 polymer ?
#
loop_
_entity_poly.entity_id
_entity_poly.type
_entity_poly.pdbx_seq_one_letter_code
_entity_poly.pdbx_strand_id
1 'polypeptide(L)'
;MFTDDELKWIGEVLNEDDRDPFEISKRYYYKKKIESERNTNKENVRKELDTLRRRTIEFSPQELLMLRNENERKRLGVDNYEGIYIIFNRNNDLFYVGKADKVFNRAYAHFVKNKGNSEIYVDYDCGDEFSIHLIPLSATTFSDLNELEDNAIRAYDSFPNGYNRMPGNVMDKPIFEKEEYQEVADLMLDRIKNTESFMSLKRTKDRKWYVINLLSEYGLPDNWGFANSFGTMIQNYQKANKGK
;
A
#
# COMPACT_ATOMS: atom_id res chain seq x y z
N MET A 1 -13.04 -29.36 -7.15
CA MET A 1 -13.53 -30.03 -5.94
C MET A 1 -12.33 -30.66 -5.26
N PHE A 2 -12.20 -30.52 -3.94
CA PHE A 2 -11.14 -31.18 -3.17
C PHE A 2 -11.47 -32.67 -3.00
N THR A 3 -10.44 -33.49 -2.88
CA THR A 3 -10.52 -34.89 -2.46
C THR A 3 -10.69 -34.98 -0.95
N ASP A 4 -11.16 -36.13 -0.45
CA ASP A 4 -11.34 -36.36 0.98
C ASP A 4 -9.99 -36.28 1.73
N ASP A 5 -8.91 -36.77 1.11
CA ASP A 5 -7.55 -36.68 1.67
C ASP A 5 -7.06 -35.24 1.75
N GLU A 6 -7.30 -34.42 0.71
CA GLU A 6 -6.99 -32.99 0.72
C GLU A 6 -7.78 -32.28 1.84
N LEU A 7 -9.09 -32.53 1.96
CA LEU A 7 -9.92 -31.90 3.00
C LEU A 7 -9.49 -32.29 4.40
N LYS A 8 -9.15 -33.55 4.62
CA LYS A 8 -8.62 -34.03 5.90
C LYS A 8 -7.30 -33.34 6.25
N TRP A 9 -6.37 -33.28 5.32
CA TRP A 9 -5.09 -32.59 5.51
C TRP A 9 -5.27 -31.09 5.80
N ILE A 10 -6.12 -30.40 5.03
CA ILE A 10 -6.42 -28.98 5.27
C ILE A 10 -7.01 -28.79 6.68
N GLY A 11 -7.93 -29.66 7.09
CA GLY A 11 -8.54 -29.62 8.42
C GLY A 11 -7.52 -29.79 9.54
N GLU A 12 -6.58 -30.73 9.39
CA GLU A 12 -5.47 -30.95 10.33
C GLU A 12 -4.55 -29.73 10.41
N VAL A 13 -4.18 -29.15 9.26
CA VAL A 13 -3.31 -27.96 9.21
C VAL A 13 -3.97 -26.75 9.86
N LEU A 14 -5.26 -26.50 9.54
CA LEU A 14 -5.98 -25.30 9.99
C LEU A 14 -6.51 -25.38 11.42
N ASN A 15 -6.40 -26.53 12.09
CA ASN A 15 -6.86 -26.66 13.46
C ASN A 15 -6.02 -25.77 14.41
N GLU A 16 -6.70 -24.94 15.20
CA GLU A 16 -6.08 -23.87 15.98
C GLU A 16 -5.61 -24.31 17.37
N ASP A 17 -5.88 -25.56 17.77
CA ASP A 17 -5.66 -26.10 19.13
C ASP A 17 -4.19 -26.05 19.61
N ASP A 18 -3.22 -25.86 18.71
CA ASP A 18 -1.79 -25.80 19.06
C ASP A 18 -1.24 -24.38 19.24
N ARG A 19 -2.07 -23.33 19.24
CA ARG A 19 -1.56 -21.96 19.43
C ARG A 19 -1.25 -21.67 20.90
N ASP A 20 0.04 -21.49 21.21
CA ASP A 20 0.47 -20.94 22.48
C ASP A 20 -0.04 -19.48 22.60
N PRO A 21 -0.90 -19.16 23.59
CA PRO A 21 -1.43 -17.81 23.77
C PRO A 21 -0.36 -16.77 24.11
N PHE A 22 0.85 -17.21 24.47
CA PHE A 22 2.01 -16.34 24.72
C PHE A 22 2.93 -16.20 23.50
N GLU A 23 2.69 -16.94 22.41
CA GLU A 23 3.47 -16.83 21.18
C GLU A 23 3.19 -15.49 20.48
N ILE A 24 4.26 -14.72 20.24
CA ILE A 24 4.17 -13.46 19.51
C ILE A 24 3.91 -13.78 18.03
N SER A 25 2.80 -13.27 17.48
CA SER A 25 2.39 -13.49 16.09
C SER A 25 3.51 -13.17 15.08
N LYS A 26 3.68 -14.00 14.05
CA LYS A 26 4.63 -13.77 12.95
C LYS A 26 4.39 -12.44 12.25
N ARG A 27 3.14 -11.95 12.22
CA ARG A 27 2.80 -10.62 11.71
C ARG A 27 3.49 -9.50 12.49
N TYR A 28 3.57 -9.63 13.81
CA TYR A 28 4.27 -8.66 14.65
C TYR A 28 5.78 -8.67 14.33
N TYR A 29 6.40 -9.85 14.30
CA TYR A 29 7.81 -9.99 13.96
C TYR A 29 8.13 -9.44 12.57
N TYR A 30 7.32 -9.80 11.56
CA TYR A 30 7.46 -9.28 10.21
C TYR A 30 7.39 -7.76 10.19
N LYS A 31 6.36 -7.18 10.81
CA LYS A 31 6.20 -5.72 10.89
C LYS A 31 7.43 -5.07 11.53
N LYS A 32 7.90 -5.59 12.67
CA LYS A 32 9.06 -5.03 13.38
C LYS A 32 10.36 -5.15 12.61
N LYS A 33 10.58 -6.28 11.95
CA LYS A 33 11.73 -6.49 11.07
C LYS A 33 11.74 -5.47 9.94
N ILE A 34 10.65 -5.37 9.19
CA ILE A 34 10.53 -4.44 8.05
C ILE A 34 10.65 -2.98 8.50
N GLU A 35 10.00 -2.59 9.60
CA GLU A 35 10.13 -1.25 10.16
C GLU A 35 11.60 -0.93 10.50
N SER A 36 12.31 -1.88 11.12
CA SER A 36 13.73 -1.73 11.47
C SER A 36 14.62 -1.59 10.24
N GLU A 37 14.45 -2.47 9.25
CA GLU A 37 15.20 -2.45 7.99
C GLU A 37 15.01 -1.13 7.23
N ARG A 38 13.75 -0.70 7.06
CA ARG A 38 13.43 0.55 6.35
C ARG A 38 13.92 1.79 7.11
N ASN A 39 13.79 1.81 8.43
CA ASN A 39 14.33 2.90 9.24
C ASN A 39 15.86 2.98 9.15
N THR A 40 16.56 1.84 9.11
CA THR A 40 18.01 1.79 8.94
C THR A 40 18.43 2.32 7.56
N ASN A 41 17.63 2.06 6.53
CA ASN A 41 17.93 2.48 5.16
C ASN A 41 17.44 3.90 4.78
N LYS A 42 16.72 4.60 5.69
CA LYS A 42 16.00 5.84 5.36
C LYS A 42 16.89 6.94 4.76
N GLU A 43 18.14 7.04 5.20
CA GLU A 43 19.10 8.04 4.69
C GLU A 43 19.54 7.76 3.24
N ASN A 44 19.67 6.48 2.88
CA ASN A 44 19.99 6.11 1.50
C ASN A 44 18.81 6.39 0.58
N VAL A 45 17.59 6.04 1.03
CA VAL A 45 16.35 6.38 0.32
C VAL A 45 16.23 7.89 0.16
N ARG A 46 16.53 8.67 1.21
CA ARG A 46 16.51 10.14 1.13
C ARG A 46 17.44 10.67 0.05
N LYS A 47 18.67 10.15 -0.03
CA LYS A 47 19.65 10.55 -1.06
C LYS A 47 19.20 10.19 -2.48
N GLU A 48 18.62 9.01 -2.67
CA GLU A 48 18.06 8.57 -3.96
C GLU A 48 16.93 9.51 -4.39
N LEU A 49 15.94 9.70 -3.52
CA LEU A 49 14.77 10.53 -3.81
C LEU A 49 15.15 12.00 -4.03
N ASP A 50 16.06 12.57 -3.24
CA ASP A 50 16.54 13.94 -3.48
C ASP A 50 17.33 14.06 -4.79
N THR A 51 18.01 13.00 -5.23
CA THR A 51 18.66 12.97 -6.55
C THR A 51 17.63 12.99 -7.67
N LEU A 52 16.53 12.25 -7.52
CA LEU A 52 15.41 12.30 -8.46
C LEU A 52 14.75 13.68 -8.44
N ARG A 53 14.46 14.23 -7.26
CA ARG A 53 13.85 15.57 -7.10
C ARG A 53 14.63 16.65 -7.83
N ARG A 54 15.96 16.65 -7.73
CA ARG A 54 16.85 17.59 -8.44
C ARG A 54 16.81 17.48 -9.97
N ARG A 55 16.36 16.34 -10.50
CA ARG A 55 16.26 16.07 -11.94
C ARG A 55 14.82 16.21 -12.47
N THR A 56 13.83 16.19 -11.58
CA THR A 56 12.42 16.41 -11.91
C THR A 56 12.06 17.88 -11.84
N ILE A 57 10.99 18.26 -12.56
CA ILE A 57 10.40 19.58 -12.45
C ILE A 57 9.84 19.76 -11.02
N GLU A 58 10.22 20.87 -10.39
CA GLU A 58 9.60 21.34 -9.15
C GLU A 58 8.40 22.22 -9.50
N PHE A 59 7.29 22.05 -8.78
CA PHE A 59 6.10 22.88 -8.94
C PHE A 59 5.81 23.66 -7.66
N SER A 60 5.37 24.90 -7.82
CA SER A 60 4.58 25.62 -6.83
C SER A 60 3.12 25.16 -6.84
N PRO A 61 2.34 25.42 -5.77
CA PRO A 61 0.90 25.20 -5.77
C PRO A 61 0.20 25.87 -6.97
N GLN A 62 0.57 27.10 -7.31
CA GLN A 62 -0.08 27.89 -8.37
C GLN A 62 0.16 27.26 -9.75
N GLU A 63 1.40 26.84 -10.04
CA GLU A 63 1.72 26.11 -11.28
C GLU A 63 0.93 24.81 -11.35
N LEU A 64 0.90 24.05 -10.25
CA LEU A 64 0.19 22.78 -10.20
C LEU A 64 -1.32 22.96 -10.38
N LEU A 65 -1.89 24.07 -9.88
CA LEU A 65 -3.28 24.46 -10.12
C LEU A 65 -3.56 24.84 -11.58
N MET A 66 -2.65 25.56 -12.24
CA MET A 66 -2.76 25.91 -13.67
C MET A 66 -2.75 24.65 -14.56
N LEU A 67 -1.93 23.66 -14.19
CA LEU A 67 -1.81 22.37 -14.90
C LEU A 67 -3.01 21.44 -14.72
N ARG A 68 -4.07 21.88 -14.03
CA ARG A 68 -5.37 21.21 -14.09
C ARG A 68 -5.89 21.11 -15.54
N ASN A 69 -5.58 22.10 -16.37
CA ASN A 69 -5.90 22.05 -17.79
C ASN A 69 -5.03 20.98 -18.48
N GLU A 70 -5.68 19.97 -19.05
CA GLU A 70 -4.98 18.85 -19.68
C GLU A 70 -4.10 19.27 -20.87
N ASN A 71 -4.49 20.29 -21.63
CA ASN A 71 -3.70 20.78 -22.77
C ASN A 71 -2.40 21.43 -22.30
N GLU A 72 -2.47 22.27 -21.26
CA GLU A 72 -1.29 22.90 -20.64
C GLU A 72 -0.35 21.85 -20.06
N ARG A 73 -0.93 20.84 -19.39
CA ARG A 73 -0.20 19.73 -18.81
C ARG A 73 0.54 18.90 -19.87
N LYS A 74 -0.12 18.56 -20.98
CA LYS A 74 0.49 17.86 -22.11
C LYS A 74 1.60 18.67 -22.76
N ARG A 75 1.42 19.99 -22.89
CA ARG A 75 2.46 20.88 -23.45
C ARG A 75 3.74 20.87 -22.63
N LEU A 76 3.63 20.77 -21.31
CA LEU A 76 4.79 20.70 -20.41
C LEU A 76 5.30 19.27 -20.17
N GLY A 77 4.72 18.25 -20.82
CA GLY A 77 5.12 16.86 -20.63
C GLY A 77 4.91 16.34 -19.21
N VAL A 78 3.94 16.90 -18.47
CA VAL A 78 3.67 16.49 -17.08
C VAL A 78 2.65 15.35 -17.09
N ASP A 79 3.14 14.12 -17.07
CA ASP A 79 2.28 12.95 -17.10
C ASP A 79 1.61 12.67 -15.75
N ASN A 80 0.52 11.90 -15.80
CA ASN A 80 -0.24 11.49 -14.62
C ASN A 80 -0.14 9.97 -14.43
N TYR A 81 1.00 9.56 -13.88
CA TYR A 81 1.43 8.17 -13.75
C TYR A 81 1.28 7.65 -12.31
N GLU A 82 1.58 6.35 -12.16
CA GLU A 82 1.76 5.70 -10.86
C GLU A 82 3.09 6.12 -10.21
N GLY A 83 3.02 6.62 -8.98
CA GLY A 83 4.19 7.10 -8.26
C GLY A 83 3.85 7.82 -6.96
N ILE A 84 4.83 8.53 -6.42
CA ILE A 84 4.68 9.35 -5.21
C ILE A 84 4.78 10.84 -5.53
N TYR A 85 4.17 11.65 -4.68
CA TYR A 85 4.37 13.08 -4.64
C TYR A 85 4.91 13.48 -3.28
N ILE A 86 5.84 14.44 -3.29
CA ILE A 86 6.46 15.01 -2.12
C ILE A 86 6.10 16.49 -2.10
N ILE A 87 5.41 16.92 -1.06
CA ILE A 87 5.07 18.32 -0.80
C ILE A 87 5.93 18.79 0.36
N PHE A 88 6.69 19.86 0.16
CA PHE A 88 7.56 20.46 1.16
C PHE A 88 7.10 21.89 1.45
N ASN A 89 6.64 22.14 2.68
CA ASN A 89 6.40 23.49 3.18
C ASN A 89 7.74 24.11 3.59
N ARG A 90 8.16 25.15 2.86
CA ARG A 90 9.45 25.82 3.05
C ARG A 90 9.47 26.70 4.30
N ASN A 91 8.32 27.18 4.75
CA ASN A 91 8.18 28.07 5.91
C ASN A 91 8.37 27.29 7.22
N ASN A 92 7.79 26.09 7.29
CA ASN A 92 7.76 25.29 8.51
C ASN A 92 8.73 24.09 8.50
N ASP A 93 9.47 23.90 7.40
CA ASP A 93 10.36 22.74 7.17
C ASP A 93 9.63 21.39 7.31
N LEU A 94 8.38 21.33 6.84
CA LEU A 94 7.51 20.15 6.96
C LEU A 94 7.31 19.44 5.63
N PHE A 95 7.37 18.12 5.67
CA PHE A 95 7.11 17.27 4.52
C PHE A 95 5.75 16.60 4.58
N TYR A 96 5.18 16.33 3.40
CA TYR A 96 4.13 15.37 3.17
C TYR A 96 4.52 14.47 2.01
N VAL A 97 4.30 13.18 2.15
CA VAL A 97 4.49 12.20 1.09
C VAL A 97 3.19 11.45 0.88
N GLY A 98 2.73 11.37 -0.37
CA GLY A 98 1.60 10.54 -0.73
C GLY A 98 1.85 9.74 -2.00
N LYS A 99 1.10 8.67 -2.20
CA LYS A 99 1.13 7.88 -3.42
C LYS A 99 -0.17 7.93 -4.22
N ALA A 100 -0.07 7.66 -5.52
CA ALA A 100 -1.24 7.41 -6.36
C ALA A 100 -0.90 6.73 -7.69
N ASP A 101 -1.87 6.01 -8.24
CA ASP A 101 -1.88 5.59 -9.66
C ASP A 101 -1.95 6.79 -10.63
N LYS A 102 -2.41 7.94 -10.11
CA LYS A 102 -2.55 9.23 -10.81
C LYS A 102 -1.96 10.34 -9.93
N VAL A 103 -0.63 10.39 -9.87
CA VAL A 103 0.13 11.21 -8.93
C VAL A 103 -0.22 12.69 -8.99
N PHE A 104 -0.36 13.25 -10.20
CA PHE A 104 -0.65 14.67 -10.39
C PHE A 104 -2.00 15.04 -9.79
N ASN A 105 -3.04 14.23 -10.06
CA ASN A 105 -4.39 14.50 -9.57
C ASN A 105 -4.46 14.51 -8.04
N ARG A 106 -3.68 13.63 -7.40
CA ARG A 106 -3.62 13.57 -5.93
C ARG A 106 -2.83 14.73 -5.34
N ALA A 107 -1.66 15.06 -5.89
CA ALA A 107 -0.88 16.22 -5.46
C ALA A 107 -1.69 17.52 -5.56
N TYR A 108 -2.35 17.75 -6.70
CA TYR A 108 -3.21 18.92 -6.96
C TYR A 108 -4.34 19.06 -5.93
N ALA A 109 -4.94 17.94 -5.50
CA ALA A 109 -6.06 17.97 -4.59
C ALA A 109 -5.73 18.59 -3.22
N HIS A 110 -4.45 18.58 -2.78
CA HIS A 110 -4.03 19.21 -1.52
C HIS A 110 -4.17 20.73 -1.52
N PHE A 111 -4.12 21.36 -2.68
CA PHE A 111 -4.24 22.82 -2.83
C PHE A 111 -5.64 23.24 -3.27
N VAL A 112 -6.62 22.34 -3.15
CA VAL A 112 -8.03 22.62 -3.38
C VAL A 112 -8.81 22.44 -2.10
N LYS A 113 -9.59 23.46 -1.74
CA LYS A 113 -10.42 23.49 -0.55
C LYS A 113 -11.23 22.20 -0.40
N ASN A 114 -11.13 21.56 0.76
CA ASN A 114 -11.85 20.34 1.16
C ASN A 114 -11.58 19.08 0.32
N LYS A 115 -10.43 18.95 -0.38
CA LYS A 115 -10.14 17.75 -1.20
C LYS A 115 -8.96 16.90 -0.73
N GLY A 116 -7.89 17.51 -0.24
CA GLY A 116 -6.70 16.81 0.24
C GLY A 116 -6.52 16.91 1.75
N ASN A 117 -5.26 16.88 2.18
CA ASN A 117 -4.90 17.14 3.58
C ASN A 117 -5.29 18.58 3.95
N SER A 118 -6.14 18.73 4.97
CA SER A 118 -6.66 20.02 5.40
C SER A 118 -5.57 20.95 5.95
N GLU A 119 -4.54 20.42 6.59
CA GLU A 119 -3.46 21.23 7.17
C GLU A 119 -2.58 21.84 6.08
N ILE A 120 -2.25 21.07 5.05
CA ILE A 120 -1.54 21.60 3.86
C ILE A 120 -2.36 22.71 3.21
N TYR A 121 -3.68 22.52 3.08
CA TYR A 121 -4.54 23.55 2.51
C TYR A 121 -4.58 24.81 3.37
N VAL A 122 -4.68 24.66 4.71
CA VAL A 122 -4.71 25.79 5.64
C VAL A 122 -3.41 26.60 5.56
N ASP A 123 -2.25 25.94 5.61
CA ASP A 123 -0.96 26.61 5.52
C ASP A 123 -0.78 27.31 4.17
N TYR A 124 -1.21 26.66 3.08
CA TYR A 124 -1.25 27.26 1.75
C TYR A 124 -2.17 28.50 1.67
N ASP A 125 -3.37 28.43 2.26
CA ASP A 125 -4.33 29.53 2.31
C ASP A 125 -3.80 30.71 3.17
N CYS A 126 -2.96 30.42 4.16
CA CYS A 126 -2.21 31.39 4.96
C CYS A 126 -1.00 32.01 4.23
N GLY A 127 -0.65 31.52 3.04
CA GLY A 127 0.41 32.07 2.21
C GLY A 127 1.78 31.41 2.37
N ASP A 128 1.86 30.23 3.00
CA ASP A 128 3.12 29.47 3.06
C ASP A 128 3.58 29.04 1.67
N GLU A 129 4.90 29.01 1.50
CA GLU A 129 5.54 28.58 0.26
C GLU A 129 5.73 27.06 0.24
N PHE A 130 5.29 26.44 -0.85
CA PHE A 130 5.43 25.00 -1.05
C PHE A 130 6.24 24.68 -2.30
N SER A 131 6.98 23.58 -2.23
CA SER A 131 7.58 22.91 -3.37
C SER A 131 7.01 21.50 -3.51
N ILE A 132 6.60 21.14 -4.72
CA ILE A 132 5.98 19.85 -5.02
C ILE A 132 6.80 19.13 -6.08
N HIS A 133 7.13 17.87 -5.79
CA HIS A 133 7.78 16.98 -6.75
C HIS A 133 6.92 15.76 -7.00
N LEU A 134 6.87 15.33 -8.26
CA LEU A 134 6.19 14.12 -8.70
C LEU A 134 7.26 13.13 -9.15
N ILE A 135 7.28 11.94 -8.55
CA ILE A 135 8.30 10.91 -8.82
C ILE A 135 7.59 9.64 -9.30
N PRO A 136 7.82 9.18 -10.53
CA PRO A 136 7.22 7.95 -11.03
C PRO A 136 7.85 6.74 -10.34
N LEU A 137 7.03 5.73 -10.05
CA LEU A 137 7.50 4.46 -9.48
C LEU A 137 8.59 3.84 -10.35
N SER A 138 8.44 3.93 -11.68
CA SER A 138 9.39 3.41 -12.68
C SER A 138 10.76 4.09 -12.68
N ALA A 139 10.92 5.26 -12.03
CA ALA A 139 12.22 5.91 -11.89
C ALA A 139 12.95 5.56 -10.58
N THR A 140 12.36 4.68 -9.76
CA THR A 140 12.90 4.25 -8.46
C THR A 140 13.34 2.79 -8.51
N THR A 141 14.09 2.34 -7.51
CA THR A 141 14.40 0.90 -7.36
C THR A 141 13.26 0.06 -6.78
N PHE A 142 12.15 0.69 -6.39
CA PHE A 142 11.02 0.01 -5.77
C PHE A 142 10.09 -0.60 -6.82
N SER A 143 9.58 -1.80 -6.53
CA SER A 143 8.64 -2.50 -7.39
C SER A 143 7.17 -2.30 -6.99
N ASP A 144 6.92 -1.76 -5.80
CA ASP A 144 5.59 -1.58 -5.24
C ASP A 144 5.40 -0.17 -4.67
N LEU A 145 4.20 0.37 -4.89
CA LEU A 145 3.87 1.74 -4.52
C LEU A 145 3.71 1.94 -3.00
N ASN A 146 3.25 0.93 -2.24
CA ASN A 146 3.18 1.01 -0.79
C ASN A 146 4.58 1.00 -0.19
N GLU A 147 5.47 0.18 -0.74
CA GLU A 147 6.86 0.12 -0.31
C GLU A 147 7.60 1.43 -0.56
N LEU A 148 7.45 2.02 -1.75
CA LEU A 148 8.02 3.33 -2.07
C LEU A 148 7.48 4.41 -1.12
N GLU A 149 6.17 4.46 -0.88
CA GLU A 149 5.55 5.46 0.01
C GLU A 149 6.04 5.34 1.46
N ASP A 150 6.04 4.15 2.05
CA ASP A 150 6.47 3.96 3.45
C ASP A 150 7.95 4.30 3.61
N ASN A 151 8.81 3.89 2.68
CA ASN A 151 10.23 4.27 2.71
C ASN A 151 10.42 5.77 2.55
N ALA A 152 9.66 6.42 1.67
CA ALA A 152 9.71 7.87 1.48
C ALA A 152 9.21 8.64 2.72
N ILE A 153 8.10 8.22 3.34
CA ILE A 153 7.60 8.84 4.59
C ILE A 153 8.68 8.81 5.69
N ARG A 154 9.40 7.68 5.82
CA ARG A 154 10.51 7.55 6.78
C ARG A 154 11.72 8.41 6.41
N ALA A 155 12.07 8.46 5.12
CA ALA A 155 13.19 9.23 4.60
C ALA A 155 12.99 10.75 4.74
N TYR A 156 11.74 11.21 4.67
CA TYR A 156 11.37 12.62 4.86
C TYR A 156 10.88 12.93 6.27
N ASP A 157 10.86 11.93 7.16
CA ASP A 157 10.34 12.04 8.54
C ASP A 157 8.94 12.67 8.62
N SER A 158 8.14 12.47 7.57
CA SER A 158 6.92 13.24 7.33
C SER A 158 5.74 12.79 8.18
N PHE A 159 5.86 11.66 8.88
CA PHE A 159 4.87 11.16 9.83
C PHE A 159 5.07 11.70 11.25
N PRO A 160 6.22 11.49 11.91
CA PRO A 160 6.41 12.03 13.26
C PRO A 160 6.57 13.55 13.27
N ASN A 161 7.16 14.13 12.22
CA ASN A 161 7.53 15.54 12.15
C ASN A 161 7.05 16.21 10.84
N GLY A 162 5.89 15.80 10.33
CA GLY A 162 5.31 16.37 9.11
C GLY A 162 3.79 16.23 9.05
N TYR A 163 3.25 16.34 7.84
CA TYR A 163 1.80 16.33 7.61
C TYR A 163 1.20 14.92 7.47
N ASN A 164 2.01 13.86 7.33
CA ASN A 164 1.46 12.51 7.26
C ASN A 164 0.89 12.12 8.63
N ARG A 165 -0.30 11.49 8.62
CA ARG A 165 -0.95 10.96 9.83
C ARG A 165 -0.77 9.46 10.03
N MET A 166 -0.11 8.80 9.09
CA MET A 166 0.21 7.37 9.12
C MET A 166 1.61 7.15 8.53
N PRO A 167 2.38 6.16 9.02
CA PRO A 167 3.75 5.89 8.58
C PRO A 167 3.87 5.24 7.19
N GLY A 168 2.74 4.84 6.58
CA GLY A 168 2.70 4.00 5.37
C GLY A 168 2.11 2.62 5.66
N ASN A 169 1.92 1.81 4.60
CA ASN A 169 1.39 0.45 4.75
C ASN A 169 2.52 -0.59 4.66
N VAL A 170 2.75 -1.31 5.76
CA VAL A 170 3.74 -2.40 5.87
C VAL A 170 3.07 -3.78 5.77
N MET A 171 1.75 -3.86 5.97
CA MET A 171 0.99 -5.11 6.08
C MET A 171 0.16 -5.40 4.82
N ASP A 172 0.76 -5.14 3.67
CA ASP A 172 0.15 -5.30 2.34
C ASP A 172 0.47 -6.64 1.67
N LYS A 173 1.37 -7.43 2.28
CA LYS A 173 1.72 -8.78 1.85
C LYS A 173 0.99 -9.83 2.69
N PRO A 174 0.62 -10.99 2.11
CA PRO A 174 0.11 -12.11 2.90
C PRO A 174 1.22 -12.61 3.85
N ILE A 175 0.90 -12.70 5.13
CA ILE A 175 1.82 -13.17 6.17
C ILE A 175 1.13 -14.31 6.90
N PHE A 176 1.49 -15.54 6.54
CA PHE A 176 0.94 -16.72 7.17
C PHE A 176 1.70 -17.07 8.46
N GLU A 177 0.98 -17.55 9.46
CA GLU A 177 1.57 -17.94 10.75
C GLU A 177 2.35 -19.26 10.64
N LYS A 178 2.09 -20.07 9.61
CA LYS A 178 2.75 -21.36 9.34
C LYS A 178 3.06 -21.47 7.84
N GLU A 179 4.06 -22.26 7.46
CA GLU A 179 4.39 -22.46 6.04
C GLU A 179 3.29 -23.30 5.37
N GLU A 180 2.77 -24.26 6.10
CA GLU A 180 1.64 -25.12 5.73
C GLU A 180 0.37 -24.31 5.45
N TYR A 181 0.17 -23.15 6.11
CA TYR A 181 -0.93 -22.25 5.78
C TYR A 181 -0.76 -21.62 4.40
N GLN A 182 0.48 -21.32 3.98
CA GLN A 182 0.74 -20.83 2.64
C GLN A 182 0.42 -21.94 1.61
N GLU A 183 0.84 -23.18 1.87
CA GLU A 183 0.54 -24.33 1.00
C GLU A 183 -0.97 -24.58 0.85
N VAL A 184 -1.71 -24.55 1.96
CA VAL A 184 -3.18 -24.63 1.94
C VAL A 184 -3.77 -23.48 1.13
N ALA A 185 -3.28 -22.26 1.32
CA ALA A 185 -3.77 -21.09 0.59
C ALA A 185 -3.50 -21.18 -0.91
N ASP A 186 -2.31 -21.66 -1.31
CA ASP A 186 -1.94 -21.87 -2.72
C ASP A 186 -2.84 -22.92 -3.37
N LEU A 187 -3.02 -24.08 -2.71
CA LEU A 187 -3.92 -25.13 -3.17
C LEU A 187 -5.36 -24.61 -3.31
N MET A 188 -5.86 -23.90 -2.30
CA MET A 188 -7.21 -23.34 -2.34
C MET A 188 -7.36 -22.30 -3.45
N LEU A 189 -6.38 -21.41 -3.61
CA LEU A 189 -6.39 -20.38 -4.66
C LEU A 189 -6.51 -21.02 -6.04
N ASP A 190 -5.75 -22.07 -6.30
CA ASP A 190 -5.78 -22.79 -7.57
C ASP A 190 -7.16 -23.35 -7.92
N ARG A 191 -7.95 -23.75 -6.92
CA ARG A 191 -9.32 -24.24 -7.12
C ARG A 191 -10.33 -23.11 -7.37
N ILE A 192 -10.14 -21.95 -6.75
CA ILE A 192 -11.17 -20.88 -6.72
C ILE A 192 -10.89 -19.72 -7.67
N LYS A 193 -9.65 -19.53 -8.14
CA LYS A 193 -9.20 -18.31 -8.84
C LYS A 193 -9.97 -17.94 -10.10
N ASN A 194 -10.66 -18.90 -10.71
CA ASN A 194 -11.44 -18.71 -11.94
C ASN A 194 -12.96 -18.64 -11.69
N THR A 195 -13.41 -18.66 -10.43
CA THR A 195 -14.84 -18.62 -10.11
C THR A 195 -15.38 -17.19 -10.16
N GLU A 196 -16.65 -17.04 -10.54
CA GLU A 196 -17.30 -15.72 -10.58
C GLU A 196 -17.37 -15.08 -9.19
N SER A 197 -17.68 -15.88 -8.17
CA SER A 197 -17.74 -15.43 -6.78
C SER A 197 -16.39 -14.85 -6.33
N PHE A 198 -15.29 -15.53 -6.63
CA PHE A 198 -13.94 -15.02 -6.40
C PHE A 198 -13.69 -13.70 -7.12
N MET A 199 -13.93 -13.64 -8.44
CA MET A 199 -13.63 -12.46 -9.26
C MET A 199 -14.46 -11.22 -8.88
N SER A 200 -15.65 -11.42 -8.31
CA SER A 200 -16.54 -10.34 -7.89
C SER A 200 -16.09 -9.59 -6.61
N LEU A 201 -15.14 -10.14 -5.85
CA LEU A 201 -14.73 -9.59 -4.55
C LEU A 201 -14.01 -8.25 -4.68
N LYS A 202 -14.51 -7.22 -3.99
CA LYS A 202 -13.97 -5.85 -4.09
C LYS A 202 -13.19 -5.42 -2.85
N ARG A 203 -13.78 -5.55 -1.66
CA ARG A 203 -13.18 -5.03 -0.41
C ARG A 203 -12.41 -6.12 0.32
N THR A 204 -11.41 -5.73 1.10
CA THR A 204 -10.62 -6.65 1.94
C THR A 204 -11.51 -7.43 2.91
N LYS A 205 -12.52 -6.77 3.50
CA LYS A 205 -13.52 -7.43 4.35
C LYS A 205 -14.28 -8.53 3.59
N ASP A 206 -14.67 -8.26 2.34
CA ASP A 206 -15.42 -9.23 1.52
C ASP A 206 -14.59 -10.47 1.24
N ARG A 207 -13.30 -10.31 0.92
CA ARG A 207 -12.37 -11.43 0.69
C ARG A 207 -12.17 -12.29 1.93
N LYS A 208 -12.05 -11.67 3.10
CA LYS A 208 -11.94 -12.39 4.36
C LYS A 208 -13.19 -13.22 4.64
N TRP A 209 -14.37 -12.62 4.52
CA TRP A 209 -15.63 -13.35 4.74
C TRP A 209 -15.86 -14.44 3.71
N TYR A 210 -15.46 -14.21 2.46
CA TYR A 210 -15.47 -15.23 1.43
C TYR A 210 -14.62 -16.45 1.84
N VAL A 211 -13.41 -16.25 2.38
CA VAL A 211 -12.58 -17.36 2.87
C VAL A 211 -13.26 -18.09 4.04
N ILE A 212 -13.83 -17.38 5.00
CA ILE A 212 -14.53 -18.01 6.13
C ILE A 212 -15.71 -18.86 5.65
N ASN A 213 -16.52 -18.34 4.73
CA ASN A 213 -17.63 -19.09 4.15
C ASN A 213 -17.13 -20.32 3.37
N LEU A 214 -16.03 -20.17 2.62
CA LEU A 214 -15.43 -21.27 1.88
C LEU A 214 -14.95 -22.39 2.80
N LEU A 215 -14.32 -22.05 3.94
CA LEU A 215 -13.93 -23.04 4.95
C LEU A 215 -15.16 -23.78 5.51
N SER A 216 -16.21 -23.03 5.86
CA SER A 216 -17.46 -23.60 6.36
C SER A 216 -18.14 -24.51 5.35
N GLU A 217 -18.18 -24.14 4.06
CA GLU A 217 -18.73 -24.94 2.96
C GLU A 217 -18.03 -26.30 2.81
N TYR A 218 -16.73 -26.36 3.12
CA TYR A 218 -15.93 -27.58 3.10
C TYR A 218 -15.87 -28.32 4.45
N GLY A 219 -16.59 -27.85 5.47
CA GLY A 219 -16.55 -28.44 6.81
C GLY A 219 -15.19 -28.31 7.52
N LEU A 220 -14.41 -27.29 7.16
CA LEU A 220 -13.08 -27.02 7.72
C LEU A 220 -13.17 -26.11 8.96
N PRO A 221 -12.15 -26.13 9.85
CA PRO A 221 -12.12 -25.27 11.04
C PRO A 221 -12.15 -23.77 10.69
N ASP A 222 -12.86 -22.99 11.51
CA ASP A 222 -12.83 -21.53 11.44
C ASP A 222 -11.45 -21.01 11.87
N ASN A 223 -10.64 -20.58 10.91
CA ASN A 223 -9.31 -20.05 11.18
C ASN A 223 -9.19 -18.58 10.75
N TRP A 224 -9.35 -17.67 11.71
CA TRP A 224 -9.36 -16.23 11.45
C TRP A 224 -7.99 -15.70 11.02
N GLY A 225 -6.91 -16.29 11.54
CA GLY A 225 -5.54 -15.93 11.18
C GLY A 225 -5.26 -16.23 9.71
N PHE A 226 -5.54 -17.47 9.30
CA PHE A 226 -5.49 -17.93 7.91
C PHE A 226 -6.38 -17.08 7.01
N ALA A 227 -7.66 -16.87 7.37
CA ALA A 227 -8.60 -16.12 6.53
C ALA A 227 -8.16 -14.66 6.29
N ASN A 228 -7.53 -14.00 7.27
CA ASN A 228 -6.98 -12.67 7.07
C ASN A 228 -5.81 -12.68 6.05
N SER A 229 -4.89 -13.64 6.16
CA SER A 229 -3.72 -13.73 5.28
C SER A 229 -4.10 -14.19 3.88
N PHE A 230 -4.97 -15.19 3.78
CA PHE A 230 -5.48 -15.68 2.51
C PHE A 230 -6.32 -14.61 1.81
N GLY A 231 -7.17 -13.86 2.52
CA GLY A 231 -7.89 -12.73 1.94
C GLY A 231 -6.97 -11.65 1.34
N THR A 232 -5.79 -11.44 1.93
CA THR A 232 -4.75 -10.54 1.40
C THR A 232 -4.10 -11.12 0.14
N MET A 233 -3.81 -12.42 0.14
CA MET A 233 -3.31 -13.14 -1.02
C MET A 233 -4.28 -13.07 -2.21
N ILE A 234 -5.59 -13.27 -1.97
CA ILE A 234 -6.65 -13.12 -2.97
C ILE A 234 -6.62 -11.70 -3.57
N GLN A 235 -6.50 -10.68 -2.73
CA GLN A 235 -6.42 -9.29 -3.19
C GLN A 235 -5.23 -9.07 -4.11
N ASN A 236 -4.06 -9.62 -3.76
CA ASN A 236 -2.84 -9.47 -4.54
C ASN A 236 -2.94 -10.21 -5.88
N TYR A 237 -3.48 -11.43 -5.88
CA TYR A 237 -3.74 -12.19 -7.10
C TYR A 237 -4.67 -11.43 -8.06
N GLN A 238 -5.78 -10.88 -7.55
CA GLN A 238 -6.73 -10.13 -8.36
C GLN A 238 -6.13 -8.84 -8.92
N LYS A 239 -5.31 -8.13 -8.15
CA LYS A 239 -4.59 -6.94 -8.64
C LYS A 239 -3.64 -7.29 -9.77
N ALA A 240 -2.85 -8.36 -9.62
CA ALA A 240 -1.88 -8.79 -10.62
C ALA A 240 -2.52 -9.29 -11.94
N ASN A 241 -3.79 -9.71 -11.89
CA ASN A 241 -4.54 -10.21 -13.04
C ASN A 241 -5.63 -9.26 -13.51
N LYS A 242 -5.65 -8.02 -13.03
CA LYS A 242 -6.65 -7.03 -13.44
C LYS A 242 -6.35 -6.53 -14.86
N GLY A 243 -7.13 -6.97 -15.84
CA GLY A 243 -7.00 -6.54 -17.24
C GLY A 243 -6.20 -7.49 -18.14
N LYS A 244 -5.95 -8.73 -17.69
CA LYS A 244 -5.68 -9.88 -18.57
C LYS A 244 -6.99 -10.59 -18.87
#